data_AF-A0A9E4HV62-F1
#
_entry.id   AF-A0A9E4HV62-F1
#
_cell.length_a   1.000
_cell.length_b   1.000
_cell.length_c   1.000
_cell.angle_alpha   90.00
_cell.angle_beta   90.00
_cell.angle_gamma   90.00
#
_symmetry.space_group_name_H-M   'P 1'
#
loop_
_entity.id
_entity.type
_entity.pdbx_description
1 polymer ?
#
loop_
_entity_poly.entity_id
_entity_poly.type
_entity_poly.pdbx_seq_one_letter_code
_entity_poly.pdbx_strand_id
1 'polypeptide(L)'
;MFLDPAPSRDRQILDIVADSARYNVGDIERNINTPTMALRFLGSAYRPRFEFERATETSARLGVDEPDPAAGAWVIGYSETGPTTVIRGRDDENLRVRGRYWIEPLTGRVLISELVLDEDDFDVLIIVRYAPNESLGHSVPVEMRERYYNRRTGSRVDGTAAYARFRRFQVVVNESAPSRN
;
A
#
# COMPACT_ATOMS: atom_id res chain seq x y z
N MET A 1 -27.02 12.32 -19.35
CA MET A 1 -28.06 12.54 -18.34
C MET A 1 -27.52 11.99 -17.03
N PHE A 2 -26.96 12.86 -16.18
CA PHE A 2 -26.34 12.50 -14.89
C PHE A 2 -27.32 12.86 -13.77
N LEU A 3 -28.40 12.08 -13.64
CA LEU A 3 -29.43 12.27 -12.62
C LEU A 3 -29.82 10.92 -12.02
N ASP A 4 -28.84 10.21 -11.47
CA ASP A 4 -29.10 9.21 -10.44
C ASP A 4 -28.16 9.48 -9.27
N PRO A 5 -28.65 9.43 -8.01
CA PRO A 5 -27.81 9.58 -6.85
C PRO A 5 -26.76 8.47 -6.91
N ALA A 6 -25.48 8.85 -6.99
CA ALA A 6 -24.40 7.89 -6.98
C ALA A 6 -24.62 6.94 -5.79
N PRO A 7 -24.71 5.60 -5.99
CA PRO A 7 -24.66 4.68 -4.86
C PRO A 7 -23.46 5.07 -4.02
N SER A 8 -23.64 5.08 -2.69
CA SER A 8 -22.72 5.67 -1.72
C SER A 8 -21.26 5.52 -2.17
N ARG A 9 -20.48 6.61 -2.13
CA ARG A 9 -19.07 6.61 -2.60
C ARG A 9 -18.27 5.39 -2.12
N ASP A 10 -18.63 4.87 -0.94
CA ASP A 10 -18.10 3.63 -0.38
C ASP A 10 -18.32 2.41 -1.26
N ARG A 11 -19.51 2.24 -1.86
CA ARG A 11 -19.81 1.14 -2.77
C ARG A 11 -19.05 1.26 -4.08
N GLN A 12 -18.90 2.48 -4.62
CA GLN A 12 -18.08 2.70 -5.81
C GLN A 12 -16.58 2.44 -5.53
N ILE A 13 -16.08 2.78 -4.34
CA ILE A 13 -14.72 2.45 -3.90
C ILE A 13 -14.56 0.93 -3.75
N LEU A 14 -15.52 0.26 -3.12
CA LEU A 14 -15.52 -1.20 -2.98
C LEU A 14 -15.60 -1.91 -4.34
N ASP A 15 -16.37 -1.38 -5.29
CA ASP A 15 -16.48 -1.91 -6.64
C ASP A 15 -15.16 -1.74 -7.42
N ILE A 16 -14.44 -0.62 -7.25
CA ILE A 16 -13.10 -0.41 -7.84
C ILE A 16 -12.07 -1.38 -7.22
N VAL A 17 -12.15 -1.62 -5.91
CA VAL A 17 -11.30 -2.59 -5.20
C VAL A 17 -11.64 -4.03 -5.61
N ALA A 18 -12.91 -4.35 -5.83
CA ALA A 18 -13.35 -5.65 -6.33
C ALA A 18 -13.00 -5.86 -7.81
N ASP A 19 -13.08 -4.83 -8.63
CA ASP A 19 -12.67 -4.88 -10.04
C ASP A 19 -11.16 -5.05 -10.20
N SER A 20 -10.33 -4.51 -9.29
CA SER A 20 -8.89 -4.81 -9.29
C SER A 20 -8.60 -6.26 -8.90
N ALA A 21 -9.43 -6.85 -8.02
CA ALA A 21 -9.33 -8.26 -7.64
C ALA A 21 -9.71 -9.23 -8.76
N ARG A 22 -10.51 -8.79 -9.75
CA ARG A 22 -10.93 -9.60 -10.92
C ARG A 22 -9.78 -9.95 -11.87
N TYR A 23 -8.69 -9.17 -11.85
CA TYR A 23 -7.49 -9.42 -12.66
C TYR A 23 -6.38 -10.16 -11.90
N ASN A 24 -6.67 -10.64 -10.69
CA ASN A 24 -5.72 -11.42 -9.91
C ASN A 24 -5.38 -12.72 -10.63
N VAL A 25 -4.09 -12.93 -10.94
CA VAL A 25 -3.58 -14.18 -11.49
C VAL A 25 -3.13 -15.09 -10.33
N GLY A 26 -3.70 -16.31 -10.26
CA GLY A 26 -3.36 -17.37 -9.31
C GLY A 26 -4.35 -17.59 -8.15
N ASP A 27 -4.13 -18.63 -7.35
CA ASP A 27 -5.00 -19.04 -6.23
C ASP A 27 -4.89 -18.17 -4.96
N ILE A 28 -4.29 -16.98 -5.04
CA ILE A 28 -4.00 -16.11 -3.89
C ILE A 28 -4.91 -14.88 -3.94
N GLU A 29 -5.72 -14.70 -2.89
CA GLU A 29 -6.58 -13.52 -2.75
C GLU A 29 -5.74 -12.26 -2.46
N ARG A 30 -5.71 -11.32 -3.40
CA ARG A 30 -4.91 -10.09 -3.30
C ARG A 30 -5.70 -8.93 -2.69
N ASN A 31 -6.02 -9.01 -1.40
CA ASN A 31 -6.59 -7.89 -0.65
C ASN A 31 -5.52 -6.89 -0.15
N ILE A 32 -4.23 -7.21 -0.35
CA ILE A 32 -3.07 -6.42 0.10
C ILE A 32 -2.35 -5.64 -1.01
N ASN A 33 -2.75 -5.79 -2.27
CA ASN A 33 -2.05 -5.23 -3.44
C ASN A 33 -2.35 -3.72 -3.68
N THR A 34 -2.61 -2.98 -2.61
CA THR A 34 -2.75 -1.53 -2.69
C THR A 34 -1.39 -0.91 -2.43
N PRO A 35 -0.88 -0.01 -3.29
CA PRO A 35 0.48 0.53 -3.16
C PRO A 35 0.67 1.38 -1.91
N THR A 36 -0.39 1.73 -1.17
CA THR A 36 -0.34 2.47 0.09
C THR A 36 -0.58 1.60 1.32
N MET A 37 -0.69 0.27 1.16
CA MET A 37 -1.04 -0.64 2.26
C MET A 37 -0.05 -0.53 3.43
N ALA A 38 1.26 -0.63 3.14
CA ALA A 38 2.29 -0.54 4.17
C ALA A 38 2.25 0.81 4.91
N LEU A 39 2.03 1.93 4.20
CA LEU A 39 1.96 3.26 4.84
C LEU A 39 0.89 3.36 5.93
N ARG A 40 -0.16 2.54 5.86
CA ARG A 40 -1.22 2.48 6.87
C ARG A 40 -0.66 2.11 8.26
N PHE A 41 0.39 1.30 8.32
CA PHE A 41 0.99 0.82 9.58
C PHE A 41 1.68 1.93 10.38
N LEU A 42 2.07 3.02 9.71
CA LEU A 42 2.62 4.22 10.35
C LEU A 42 1.53 5.13 10.94
N GLY A 43 0.27 4.94 10.55
CA GLY A 43 -0.86 5.73 11.03
C GLY A 43 -1.12 5.50 12.53
N SER A 44 -1.60 6.53 13.23
CA SER A 44 -1.83 6.49 14.69
C SER A 44 -2.73 5.34 15.16
N ALA A 45 -3.69 4.93 14.32
CA ALA A 45 -4.59 3.81 14.61
C ALA A 45 -3.91 2.43 14.56
N TYR A 46 -2.81 2.29 13.81
CA TYR A 46 -2.12 1.02 13.58
C TYR A 46 -0.79 0.93 14.30
N ARG A 47 -0.07 2.06 14.44
CA ARG A 47 1.24 2.13 15.08
C ARG A 47 1.36 1.34 16.40
N PRO A 48 0.37 1.32 17.32
CA PRO A 48 0.48 0.54 18.56
C PRO A 48 0.56 -0.99 18.37
N ARG A 49 0.26 -1.50 17.17
CA ARG A 49 0.28 -2.93 16.82
C ARG A 49 1.62 -3.39 16.24
N PHE A 50 2.57 -2.47 16.08
CA PHE A 50 3.84 -2.71 15.40
C PHE A 50 5.01 -2.30 16.28
N GLU A 51 6.05 -3.11 16.24
CA GLU A 51 7.37 -2.74 16.71
C GLU A 51 8.21 -2.21 15.55
N PHE A 52 9.11 -1.28 15.85
CA PHE A 52 9.97 -0.63 14.85
C PHE A 52 11.40 -0.60 15.34
N GLU A 53 12.32 -0.95 14.46
CA GLU A 53 13.75 -1.01 14.77
C GLU A 53 14.61 -0.54 13.60
N ARG A 54 15.87 -0.17 13.88
CA ARG A 54 16.80 0.16 12.81
C ARG A 54 17.23 -1.12 12.09
N ALA A 55 17.01 -1.20 10.79
CA ALA A 55 17.45 -2.34 10.01
C ALA A 55 18.96 -2.26 9.73
N THR A 56 19.65 -3.40 9.80
CA THR A 56 21.04 -3.56 9.37
C THR A 56 21.14 -3.81 7.87
N GLU A 57 20.23 -4.60 7.31
CA GLU A 57 20.11 -4.82 5.87
C GLU A 57 19.38 -3.66 5.21
N THR A 58 20.06 -2.97 4.30
CA THR A 58 19.55 -1.74 3.66
C THR A 58 19.19 -1.92 2.21
N SER A 59 19.51 -3.07 1.60
CA SER A 59 19.26 -3.29 0.18
C SER A 59 17.78 -3.60 -0.06
N ALA A 60 17.21 -2.97 -1.09
CA ALA A 60 15.85 -3.24 -1.50
C ALA A 60 15.79 -4.53 -2.34
N ARG A 61 14.75 -5.34 -2.14
CA ARG A 61 14.56 -6.58 -2.91
C ARG A 61 13.88 -6.28 -4.25
N LEU A 62 13.69 -7.32 -5.07
CA LEU A 62 13.03 -7.27 -6.38
C LEU A 62 13.67 -6.29 -7.40
N GLY A 63 14.91 -5.86 -7.18
CA GLY A 63 15.67 -5.00 -8.09
C GLY A 63 15.01 -3.64 -8.34
N VAL A 64 14.26 -3.11 -7.36
CA VAL A 64 13.76 -1.73 -7.43
C VAL A 64 14.94 -0.78 -7.28
N ASP A 65 14.94 0.37 -7.98
CA ASP A 65 16.05 1.30 -7.77
C ASP A 65 15.99 1.87 -6.35
N GLU A 66 17.14 1.84 -5.69
CA GLU A 66 17.27 2.34 -4.33
C GLU A 66 17.24 3.87 -4.31
N PRO A 67 16.95 4.48 -3.16
CA PRO A 67 17.05 5.93 -3.01
C PRO A 67 18.46 6.40 -3.30
N ASP A 68 18.61 7.62 -3.80
CA ASP A 68 19.91 8.27 -3.96
C ASP A 68 20.71 8.17 -2.65
N PRO A 69 21.95 7.66 -2.66
CA PRO A 69 22.81 7.65 -1.48
C PRO A 69 22.93 9.01 -0.78
N ALA A 70 22.87 10.11 -1.56
CA ALA A 70 22.88 11.47 -1.03
C ALA A 70 21.65 11.82 -0.17
N ALA A 71 20.53 11.11 -0.34
CA ALA A 71 19.34 11.27 0.49
C ALA A 71 19.53 10.73 1.93
N GLY A 72 20.57 9.93 2.18
CA GLY A 72 20.91 9.45 3.52
C GLY A 72 19.77 8.65 4.19
N ALA A 73 19.05 7.84 3.40
CA ALA A 73 17.81 7.20 3.82
C ALA A 73 18.00 6.31 5.06
N TRP A 74 17.06 6.42 5.98
CA TRP A 74 16.96 5.61 7.18
C TRP A 74 16.13 4.36 6.89
N VAL A 75 16.75 3.17 7.04
CA VAL A 75 16.02 1.92 6.88
C VAL A 75 15.48 1.45 8.23
N ILE A 76 14.16 1.46 8.37
CA ILE A 76 13.45 1.08 9.59
C ILE A 76 12.67 -0.19 9.33
N GLY A 77 13.02 -1.27 10.05
CA GLY A 77 12.27 -2.51 10.07
C GLY A 77 11.01 -2.38 10.91
N TYR A 78 9.96 -3.13 10.54
CA TYR A 78 8.76 -3.27 11.36
C TYR A 78 8.28 -4.72 11.41
N SER A 79 7.63 -5.07 12.51
CA SER A 79 6.99 -6.37 12.72
C SER A 79 5.65 -6.19 13.42
N GLU A 80 4.64 -6.94 12.99
CA GLU A 80 3.31 -6.91 13.60
C GLU A 80 3.22 -7.77 14.86
N THR A 81 2.98 -7.13 16.00
CA THR A 81 2.91 -7.77 17.32
C THR A 81 1.48 -7.83 17.89
N GLY A 82 0.53 -7.15 17.26
CA GLY A 82 -0.88 -7.14 17.68
C GLY A 82 -1.51 -8.55 17.76
N PRO A 83 -2.53 -8.74 18.62
CA PRO A 83 -3.26 -10.02 18.76
C PRO A 83 -4.17 -10.30 17.56
N THR A 84 -4.64 -9.24 16.89
CA THR A 84 -5.40 -9.31 15.64
C THR A 84 -4.61 -8.56 14.57
N THR A 85 -4.21 -9.29 13.53
CA THR A 85 -3.41 -8.76 12.43
C THR A 85 -4.24 -7.84 11.55
N VAL A 86 -3.59 -6.86 10.91
CA VAL A 86 -4.21 -5.94 9.97
C VAL A 86 -4.66 -6.68 8.71
N ILE A 87 -3.88 -7.67 8.29
CA ILE A 87 -4.18 -8.50 7.13
C ILE A 87 -4.72 -9.83 7.62
N ARG A 88 -5.84 -10.25 7.01
CA ARG A 88 -6.55 -11.48 7.33
C ARG A 88 -6.59 -12.35 6.08
N GLY A 89 -6.28 -13.63 6.26
CA GLY A 89 -6.24 -14.62 5.19
C GLY A 89 -7.60 -15.21 4.88
N ARG A 90 -7.60 -16.42 4.31
CA ARG A 90 -8.83 -17.20 4.18
C ARG A 90 -9.30 -17.60 5.58
N ASP A 91 -10.59 -17.87 5.73
CA ASP A 91 -11.17 -18.29 7.02
C ASP A 91 -10.89 -17.34 8.22
N ASP A 92 -10.58 -16.07 7.93
CA ASP A 92 -10.25 -15.05 8.93
C ASP A 92 -9.03 -15.44 9.81
N GLU A 93 -8.00 -16.07 9.23
CA GLU A 93 -6.76 -16.34 9.94
C GLU A 93 -5.87 -15.07 10.09
N ASN A 94 -5.07 -15.03 11.16
CA ASN A 94 -4.12 -13.94 11.40
C ASN A 94 -2.89 -14.11 10.49
N LEU A 95 -2.63 -13.14 9.61
CA LEU A 95 -1.43 -13.10 8.77
C LEU A 95 -0.51 -11.97 9.24
N ARG A 96 0.60 -12.33 9.92
CA ARG A 96 1.50 -11.34 10.51
C ARG A 96 2.42 -10.77 9.46
N VAL A 97 2.35 -9.46 9.25
CA VAL A 97 3.27 -8.80 8.34
C VAL A 97 4.55 -8.34 9.04
N ARG A 98 5.61 -8.30 8.26
CA ARG A 98 6.85 -7.59 8.56
C ARG A 98 7.32 -6.82 7.34
N GLY A 99 8.31 -5.98 7.51
CA GLY A 99 8.90 -5.29 6.37
C GLY A 99 9.82 -4.16 6.77
N ARG A 100 10.06 -3.25 5.83
CA ARG A 100 10.99 -2.14 6.01
C ARG A 100 10.47 -0.87 5.34
N TYR A 101 10.87 0.27 5.88
CA TYR A 101 10.71 1.58 5.25
C TYR A 101 12.07 2.21 5.02
N TRP A 102 12.25 2.83 3.86
CA TRP A 102 13.35 3.76 3.61
C TRP A 102 12.79 5.16 3.79
N ILE A 103 13.28 5.88 4.78
CA ILE A 103 12.73 7.15 5.24
C ILE A 103 13.78 8.25 5.08
N GLU A 104 13.42 9.36 4.45
CA GLU A 104 14.23 10.58 4.46
C GLU A 104 14.25 11.16 5.89
N PRO A 105 15.40 11.21 6.58
CA PRO A 105 15.44 11.49 8.02
C PRO A 105 15.00 12.91 8.38
N LEU A 106 15.21 13.89 7.49
CA LEU A 106 14.90 15.29 7.77
C LEU A 106 13.40 15.60 7.67
N THR A 107 12.66 14.89 6.83
CA THR A 107 11.25 15.20 6.53
C THR A 107 10.29 14.10 6.99
N GLY A 108 10.80 12.90 7.26
CA GLY A 108 9.99 11.72 7.53
C GLY A 108 9.32 11.12 6.28
N ARG A 109 9.68 11.59 5.07
CA ARG A 109 9.11 11.06 3.82
C ARG A 109 9.53 9.62 3.61
N VAL A 110 8.55 8.74 3.38
CA VAL A 110 8.81 7.37 2.94
C VAL A 110 9.17 7.39 1.47
N LEU A 111 10.36 6.90 1.15
CA LEU A 111 10.90 6.77 -0.21
C LEU A 111 10.58 5.38 -0.78
N ILE A 112 10.65 4.35 0.06
CA ILE A 112 10.33 2.96 -0.28
C ILE A 112 9.62 2.31 0.90
N SER A 113 8.65 1.45 0.63
CA SER A 113 8.08 0.52 1.61
C SER A 113 8.17 -0.92 1.10
N GLU A 114 8.59 -1.83 1.97
CA GLU A 114 8.58 -3.27 1.77
C GLU A 114 7.55 -3.89 2.73
N LEU A 115 6.74 -4.80 2.21
CA LEU A 115 5.79 -5.63 2.96
C LEU A 115 6.09 -7.09 2.64
N VAL A 116 6.22 -7.88 3.69
CA VAL A 116 6.52 -9.31 3.64
C VAL A 116 5.47 -10.06 4.45
N LEU A 117 4.87 -11.08 3.82
CA LEU A 117 4.17 -12.18 4.46
C LEU A 117 4.98 -13.44 4.19
N ASP A 118 5.25 -14.20 5.24
CA ASP A 118 6.07 -15.41 5.21
C ASP A 118 5.29 -16.45 6.00
N GLU A 119 4.46 -17.19 5.29
CA GLU A 119 3.59 -18.22 5.84
C GLU A 119 4.06 -19.59 5.34
N ASP A 120 3.65 -20.66 6.01
CA ASP A 120 4.11 -22.01 5.68
C ASP A 120 3.74 -22.43 4.24
N ASP A 121 2.56 -22.00 3.77
CA ASP A 121 2.01 -22.37 2.48
C ASP A 121 2.28 -21.35 1.37
N PHE A 122 2.61 -20.10 1.71
CA PHE A 122 2.86 -19.06 0.72
C PHE A 122 3.73 -17.91 1.24
N ASP A 123 4.46 -17.29 0.32
CA ASP A 123 5.23 -16.07 0.54
C ASP A 123 4.67 -14.94 -0.29
N VAL A 124 4.63 -13.74 0.29
CA VAL A 124 4.34 -12.50 -0.43
C VAL A 124 5.42 -11.46 -0.13
N LEU A 125 5.93 -10.84 -1.18
CA LEU A 125 6.82 -9.69 -1.11
C LEU A 125 6.28 -8.58 -1.99
N ILE A 126 5.95 -7.43 -1.40
CA ILE A 126 5.50 -6.24 -2.11
C ILE A 126 6.45 -5.10 -1.77
N ILE A 127 6.94 -4.40 -2.79
CA ILE A 127 7.82 -3.26 -2.65
C ILE A 127 7.26 -2.11 -3.47
N VAL A 128 7.09 -0.95 -2.83
CA VAL A 128 6.55 0.24 -3.44
C VAL A 128 7.55 1.36 -3.32
N ARG A 129 7.81 2.04 -4.44
CA ARG A 129 8.59 3.28 -4.48
C ARG A 129 7.66 4.48 -4.53
N TYR A 130 8.07 5.52 -3.83
CA TYR A 130 7.35 6.78 -3.77
C TYR A 130 8.22 7.92 -4.30
N ALA A 131 7.60 8.85 -5.01
CA ALA A 131 8.24 10.08 -5.45
C ALA A 131 7.35 11.30 -5.12
N PRO A 132 7.96 12.48 -4.92
CA PRO A 132 7.19 13.72 -4.79
C PRO A 132 6.28 13.94 -6.01
N ASN A 133 5.06 14.39 -5.75
CA ASN A 133 4.16 14.87 -6.79
C ASN A 133 3.83 16.33 -6.54
N GLU A 134 4.33 17.23 -7.39
CA GLU A 134 4.14 18.68 -7.22
C GLU A 134 2.67 19.09 -7.27
N SER A 135 1.87 18.46 -8.14
CA SER A 135 0.44 18.78 -8.28
C SER A 135 -0.38 18.41 -7.04
N LEU A 136 0.05 17.41 -6.27
CA LEU A 136 -0.62 16.97 -5.05
C LEU A 136 0.05 17.47 -3.77
N GLY A 137 1.30 17.95 -3.84
CA GLY A 137 2.04 18.48 -2.71
C GLY A 137 2.55 17.43 -1.71
N HIS A 138 2.47 16.14 -2.06
CA HIS A 138 2.96 15.04 -1.23
C HIS A 138 3.51 13.90 -2.10
N SER A 139 4.22 12.94 -1.47
CA SER A 139 4.72 11.76 -2.16
C SER A 139 3.58 10.84 -2.59
N VAL A 140 3.73 10.21 -3.74
CA VAL A 140 2.79 9.24 -4.31
C VAL A 140 3.55 7.99 -4.76
N PRO A 141 2.90 6.80 -4.81
CA PRO A 141 3.50 5.63 -5.42
C PRO A 141 3.89 5.93 -6.87
N VAL A 142 5.02 5.43 -7.34
CA VAL A 142 5.42 5.53 -8.76
C VAL A 142 5.67 4.16 -9.38
N GLU A 143 6.07 3.19 -8.57
CA GLU A 143 6.28 1.81 -8.97
C GLU A 143 5.91 0.90 -7.80
N MET A 144 5.26 -0.22 -8.10
CA MET A 144 5.08 -1.32 -7.18
C MET A 144 5.52 -2.61 -7.86
N ARG A 145 6.39 -3.35 -7.18
CA ARG A 145 6.78 -4.71 -7.57
C ARG A 145 6.27 -5.68 -6.53
N GLU A 146 5.71 -6.77 -7.01
CA GLU A 146 5.13 -7.80 -6.16
C GLU A 146 5.58 -9.18 -6.61
N ARG A 147 5.73 -10.08 -5.64
CA ARG A 147 6.02 -11.48 -5.86
C ARG A 147 5.19 -12.31 -4.89
N TYR A 148 4.49 -13.28 -5.44
CA TYR A 148 3.76 -14.30 -4.70
C TYR A 148 4.36 -15.65 -5.04
N TYR A 149 4.58 -16.46 -4.02
CA TYR A 149 5.04 -17.82 -4.18
C TYR A 149 4.13 -18.74 -3.38
N ASN A 150 3.47 -19.68 -4.04
CA ASN A 150 2.66 -20.70 -3.39
C ASN A 150 3.53 -21.95 -3.22
N ARG A 151 3.94 -22.23 -1.98
CA ARG A 151 4.84 -23.34 -1.66
C ARG A 151 4.20 -24.71 -1.91
N ARG A 152 2.87 -24.81 -1.77
CA ARG A 152 2.12 -26.06 -1.99
C ARG A 152 2.13 -26.51 -3.45
N THR A 153 1.97 -25.56 -4.37
CA THR A 153 1.87 -25.82 -5.81
C THR A 153 3.19 -25.59 -6.54
N GLY A 154 4.14 -24.90 -5.90
CA GLY A 154 5.36 -24.38 -6.53
C GLY A 154 5.09 -23.21 -7.49
N SER A 155 3.87 -22.71 -7.55
CA SER A 155 3.49 -21.62 -8.46
C SER A 155 4.07 -20.29 -7.99
N ARG A 156 4.50 -19.47 -8.95
CA ARG A 156 5.05 -18.14 -8.71
C ARG A 156 4.44 -17.12 -9.64
N VAL A 157 4.08 -15.98 -9.08
CA VAL A 157 3.59 -14.82 -9.84
C VAL A 157 4.39 -13.59 -9.45
N ASP A 158 5.02 -12.95 -10.43
CA ASP A 158 5.64 -11.64 -10.29
C ASP A 158 4.78 -10.59 -11.00
N GLY A 159 4.70 -9.38 -10.43
CA GLY A 159 3.96 -8.26 -11.00
C GLY A 159 4.73 -6.96 -10.86
N THR A 160 4.59 -6.08 -11.87
CA THR A 160 5.11 -4.71 -11.83
C THR A 160 4.00 -3.76 -12.28
N ALA A 161 3.69 -2.78 -11.43
CA ALA A 161 2.73 -1.73 -11.72
C ALA A 161 3.43 -0.36 -11.66
N ALA A 162 3.20 0.47 -12.67
CA ALA A 162 3.65 1.86 -12.72
C ALA A 162 2.47 2.80 -12.52
N TYR A 163 2.62 3.77 -11.61
CA TYR A 163 1.58 4.73 -11.29
C TYR A 163 1.95 6.12 -11.81
N ALA A 164 1.06 6.71 -12.60
CA ALA A 164 1.28 8.00 -13.21
C ALA A 164 -0.05 8.78 -13.32
N ARG A 165 0.07 10.07 -13.64
CA ARG A 165 -1.08 10.96 -13.94
C ARG A 165 -2.09 11.07 -12.79
N PHE A 166 -1.59 11.27 -11.59
CA PHE A 166 -2.40 11.52 -10.40
C PHE A 166 -3.29 12.75 -10.59
N ARG A 167 -4.56 12.64 -10.17
CA ARG A 167 -5.55 13.71 -10.26
C ARG A 167 -6.21 13.91 -8.90
N ARG A 168 -6.34 15.16 -8.48
CA ARG A 168 -7.13 15.52 -7.31
C ARG A 168 -8.59 15.60 -7.72
N PHE A 169 -9.44 14.81 -7.08
CA PHE A 169 -10.88 15.00 -7.20
C PHE A 169 -11.33 16.08 -6.20
N GLN A 170 -11.87 17.18 -6.69
CA GLN A 170 -12.47 18.24 -5.88
C GLN A 170 -13.95 18.36 -6.24
N VAL A 171 -14.81 18.34 -5.22
CA VAL A 171 -16.22 18.66 -5.37
C VAL A 171 -16.43 20.05 -4.80
N VAL A 172 -16.73 21.00 -5.67
CA VAL A 172 -17.16 22.35 -5.26
C VAL A 172 -18.67 22.32 -5.21
N VAL A 173 -19.24 22.47 -4.01
CA VAL A 173 -20.68 22.64 -3.82
C VAL A 173 -20.95 24.13 -3.70
N ASN A 174 -21.65 24.71 -4.67
CA ASN A 174 -22.18 26.06 -4.56
C ASN A 174 -23.63 25.97 -4.09
N GLU A 175 -23.88 26.29 -2.82
CA GLU A 175 -25.24 26.47 -2.33
C GLU A 175 -25.71 27.87 -2.70
N SER A 176 -26.78 27.94 -3.50
CA SER A 176 -27.50 29.19 -3.73
C SER A 176 -28.62 29.28 -2.70
N ALA A 177 -28.55 30.25 -1.78
CA ALA A 177 -29.63 30.48 -0.83
C ALA A 177 -30.94 30.81 -1.59
N PRO A 178 -32.09 30.24 -1.18
CA PRO A 178 -33.35 30.57 -1.82
C PRO A 178 -33.69 32.04 -1.53
N SER A 179 -33.85 32.84 -2.59
CA SER A 179 -34.40 34.18 -2.47
C SER A 179 -35.82 34.09 -1.93
N ARG A 180 -36.11 34.75 -0.81
CA ARG A 180 -37.48 35.06 -0.40
C ARG A 180 -37.69 36.57 -0.42
N ASN A 181 -38.60 36.97 -1.32
CA ASN A 181 -39.34 38.22 -1.35
C ASN A 181 -40.28 38.35 -0.16
#